data_AF-A0A0A7RGX5-F1
#
_entry.id   AF-A0A0A7RGX5-F1
#
_cell.length_a   1.000
_cell.length_b   1.000
_cell.length_c   1.000
_cell.angle_alpha   90.00
_cell.angle_beta   90.00
_cell.angle_gamma   90.00
#
_symmetry.space_group_name_H-M   'P 1'
#
loop_
_entity.id
_entity.type
_entity.pdbx_description
1 polymer ?
#
loop_
_entity_poly.entity_id
_entity_poly.type
_entity_poly.pdbx_seq_one_letter_code
_entity_poly.pdbx_strand_id
1 'polypeptide(L)'
;MKICFWEYKLYQSPNLSKIKASFKKIFPKKAVALWGYGTNGNRCQNLFKLAGIKISCIYDNAFSYTKYENGTLYTNFYQTGLKRDYPILISTSYYENEISEQLTSLGFKKNQDFFLFSEIEKAVLNEYFDED
;
A
#
# COMPACT_ATOMS: atom_id res chain seq x y z
N MET A 1 8.41 4.62 -21.25
CA MET A 1 7.71 3.80 -20.24
C MET A 1 8.77 3.14 -19.36
N LYS A 2 9.03 3.67 -18.16
CA LYS A 2 9.98 3.03 -17.22
C LYS A 2 9.26 1.81 -16.63
N ILE A 3 9.55 0.63 -17.16
CA ILE A 3 9.16 -0.64 -16.53
C ILE A 3 9.72 -0.60 -15.12
N CYS A 4 8.86 -0.78 -14.11
CA CYS A 4 9.32 -0.74 -12.73
C CYS A 4 10.15 -2.01 -12.44
N PHE A 5 11.20 -1.88 -11.64
CA PHE A 5 12.16 -2.93 -11.31
C PHE A 5 11.49 -4.24 -10.85
N TRP A 6 10.35 -4.14 -10.15
CA TRP A 6 9.55 -5.28 -9.72
C TRP A 6 8.90 -6.07 -10.83
N GLU A 7 8.33 -5.40 -11.84
CA GLU A 7 7.77 -6.10 -13.00
C GLU A 7 8.91 -6.84 -13.71
N TYR A 8 10.01 -6.15 -14.00
CA TYR A 8 11.18 -6.75 -14.63
C TYR A 8 11.78 -7.94 -13.85
N LYS A 9 11.86 -7.89 -12.52
CA LYS A 9 12.48 -8.93 -11.67
C LYS A 9 11.52 -10.07 -11.30
N LEU A 10 10.21 -9.81 -11.16
CA LEU A 10 9.17 -10.85 -11.04
C LEU A 10 9.10 -11.71 -12.31
N TYR A 11 9.37 -11.13 -13.49
CA TYR A 11 9.35 -11.85 -14.77
C TYR A 11 10.54 -12.81 -14.97
N GLN A 12 11.64 -12.70 -14.20
CA GLN A 12 12.84 -13.53 -14.43
C GLN A 12 12.93 -14.79 -13.55
N SER A 13 12.35 -14.81 -12.34
CA SER A 13 12.05 -16.03 -11.55
C SER A 13 11.40 -15.65 -10.22
N PRO A 14 10.07 -15.61 -10.12
CA PRO A 14 9.41 -15.18 -8.91
C PRO A 14 9.37 -16.34 -7.92
N ASN A 15 10.28 -16.33 -6.93
CA ASN A 15 10.03 -17.11 -5.72
C ASN A 15 8.93 -16.40 -4.91
N LEU A 16 7.67 -16.60 -5.35
CA LEU A 16 6.48 -16.00 -4.74
C LEU A 16 6.39 -16.30 -3.24
N SER A 17 6.87 -17.47 -2.82
CA SER A 17 6.97 -17.86 -1.42
C SER A 17 7.94 -16.97 -0.65
N LYS A 18 9.13 -16.68 -1.21
CA LYS A 18 10.11 -15.75 -0.61
C LYS A 18 9.53 -14.33 -0.54
N ILE A 19 8.89 -13.83 -1.60
CA ILE A 19 8.24 -12.50 -1.59
C ILE A 19 7.20 -12.40 -0.48
N LYS A 20 6.34 -13.42 -0.36
CA LYS A 20 5.31 -13.47 0.69
C LYS A 20 5.94 -13.53 2.10
N ALA A 21 7.03 -14.27 2.28
CA ALA A 21 7.76 -14.32 3.53
C ALA A 21 8.38 -12.97 3.89
N SER A 22 9.07 -12.33 2.95
CA SER A 22 9.67 -11.00 3.12
C SER A 22 8.62 -9.95 3.46
N PHE A 23 7.47 -9.93 2.77
CA PHE A 23 6.36 -9.03 3.12
C PHE A 23 5.82 -9.29 4.52
N LYS A 24 5.63 -10.55 4.92
CA LYS A 24 5.15 -10.88 6.28
C LYS A 24 6.13 -10.45 7.36
N LYS A 25 7.44 -10.49 7.09
CA LYS A 25 8.49 -10.04 8.01
C LYS A 25 8.50 -8.51 8.13
N ILE A 26 8.53 -7.81 7.00
CA ILE A 26 8.65 -6.35 6.93
C ILE A 26 7.35 -5.63 7.29
N PHE A 27 6.21 -6.16 6.84
CA PHE A 27 4.90 -5.54 7.00
C PHE A 27 3.86 -6.55 7.50
N PRO A 28 3.91 -6.94 8.79
CA PRO A 28 3.07 -7.98 9.39
C PRO A 28 1.61 -7.54 9.64
N LYS A 29 1.01 -6.76 8.73
CA LYS A 29 -0.38 -6.31 8.82
C LYS A 29 -1.30 -7.26 8.09
N LYS A 30 -2.46 -7.56 8.67
CA LYS A 30 -3.50 -8.40 8.06
C LYS A 30 -4.46 -7.60 7.18
N ALA A 31 -4.61 -6.32 7.46
CA ALA A 31 -5.50 -5.43 6.74
C ALA A 31 -5.02 -3.97 6.82
N VAL A 32 -5.30 -3.20 5.78
CA VAL A 32 -4.97 -1.77 5.67
C VAL A 32 -6.03 -1.00 4.89
N ALA A 33 -6.04 0.31 5.04
CA ALA A 33 -6.64 1.22 4.08
C ALA A 33 -5.55 1.73 3.12
N LEU A 34 -5.88 1.96 1.85
CA LEU A 34 -4.97 2.44 0.82
C LEU A 34 -5.30 3.90 0.50
N TRP A 35 -4.29 4.76 0.38
CA TRP A 35 -4.45 6.14 -0.10
C TRP A 35 -3.65 6.33 -1.40
N GLY A 36 -4.39 6.45 -2.50
CA GLY A 36 -3.89 6.56 -3.87
C GLY A 36 -4.07 5.26 -4.66
N TYR A 37 -5.00 5.24 -5.59
CA TYR A 37 -5.38 4.13 -6.46
C TYR A 37 -4.98 4.32 -7.93
N GLY A 38 -3.91 5.06 -8.18
CA GLY A 38 -3.25 5.11 -9.49
C GLY A 38 -2.46 3.82 -9.80
N THR A 39 -1.45 3.93 -10.66
CA THR A 39 -0.59 2.79 -11.04
C THR A 39 0.03 2.08 -9.84
N ASN A 40 0.60 2.83 -8.89
CA ASN A 40 1.22 2.26 -7.69
C ASN A 40 0.19 1.67 -6.71
N GLY A 41 -1.02 2.23 -6.64
CA GLY A 41 -2.11 1.66 -5.85
C GLY A 41 -2.59 0.31 -6.37
N ASN A 42 -2.77 0.19 -7.70
CA ASN A 42 -3.09 -1.08 -8.35
C ASN A 42 -1.99 -2.13 -8.13
N ARG A 43 -0.72 -1.72 -8.23
CA ARG A 43 0.43 -2.59 -7.92
C ARG A 43 0.40 -3.08 -6.48
N CYS A 44 0.16 -2.17 -5.54
CA CYS A 44 0.04 -2.49 -4.12
C CYS A 44 -1.08 -3.50 -3.86
N GLN A 45 -2.26 -3.33 -4.47
CA GLN A 45 -3.37 -4.27 -4.36
C GLN A 45 -3.00 -5.68 -4.81
N ASN A 46 -2.31 -5.83 -5.94
CA ASN A 46 -1.88 -7.14 -6.43
C ASN A 46 -0.88 -7.82 -5.47
N LEU A 47 0.09 -7.06 -4.94
CA LEU A 47 1.05 -7.58 -3.96
C LEU A 47 0.36 -7.97 -2.65
N PHE A 48 -0.61 -7.19 -2.19
CA PHE A 48 -1.36 -7.51 -0.98
C PHE A 48 -2.25 -8.73 -1.14
N LYS A 49 -2.84 -8.94 -2.31
CA LYS A 49 -3.55 -10.17 -2.65
C LYS A 49 -2.61 -11.39 -2.55
N LEU A 50 -1.38 -11.29 -3.05
CA LEU A 50 -0.38 -12.35 -2.93
C LEU A 50 0.02 -12.60 -1.46
N ALA A 51 0.27 -11.52 -0.71
CA ALA A 51 0.69 -11.56 0.68
C ALA A 51 -0.44 -12.01 1.64
N GLY A 52 -1.70 -11.93 1.22
CA GLY A 52 -2.88 -12.21 2.04
C GLY A 52 -3.28 -11.02 2.95
N ILE A 53 -2.97 -9.80 2.52
CA ILE A 53 -3.31 -8.56 3.22
C ILE A 53 -4.62 -8.03 2.63
N LYS A 54 -5.63 -7.82 3.47
CA LYS A 54 -6.92 -7.26 3.04
C LYS A 54 -6.82 -5.74 2.87
N ILE A 55 -7.42 -5.21 1.81
CA ILE A 55 -7.69 -3.78 1.69
C ILE A 55 -9.12 -3.53 2.16
N SER A 56 -9.30 -2.70 3.18
CA SER A 56 -10.62 -2.37 3.73
C SER A 56 -11.25 -1.16 3.04
N CYS A 57 -10.40 -0.22 2.62
CA CYS A 57 -10.79 1.05 2.04
C CYS A 57 -9.72 1.55 1.08
N ILE A 58 -10.13 2.25 0.04
CA ILE A 58 -9.27 2.91 -0.94
C ILE A 58 -9.75 4.36 -1.05
N TYR A 59 -8.86 5.28 -0.66
CA TYR A 59 -9.03 6.71 -0.82
C TYR A 59 -8.34 7.16 -2.09
N ASP A 60 -9.09 7.71 -3.06
CA ASP A 60 -8.51 8.36 -4.23
C ASP A 60 -9.33 9.59 -4.63
N ASN A 61 -8.65 10.69 -4.97
CA ASN A 61 -9.31 11.94 -5.37
C ASN A 61 -10.03 11.84 -6.72
N ALA A 62 -9.66 10.87 -7.57
CA ALA A 62 -10.35 10.57 -8.81
C ALA A 62 -11.75 9.96 -8.59
N PHE A 63 -12.02 9.44 -7.39
CA PHE A 63 -13.35 8.94 -7.07
C PHE A 63 -14.30 10.09 -6.77
N SER A 64 -15.25 10.32 -7.67
CA SER A 64 -16.41 11.20 -7.46
C SER A 64 -17.55 10.50 -6.73
N TYR A 65 -17.38 9.23 -6.38
CA TYR A 65 -18.40 8.36 -5.80
C TYR A 65 -17.87 7.62 -4.57
N THR A 66 -18.82 7.08 -3.80
CA THR A 66 -18.54 6.10 -2.75
C THR A 66 -19.23 4.78 -3.10
N LYS A 67 -18.46 3.68 -3.17
CA LYS A 67 -18.94 2.34 -3.54
C LYS A 67 -18.31 1.28 -2.65
N TYR A 68 -19.08 0.27 -2.24
CA TYR A 68 -18.54 -0.95 -1.67
C TYR A 68 -18.51 -2.06 -2.71
N GLU A 69 -17.36 -2.74 -2.84
CA GLU A 69 -17.19 -3.85 -3.76
C GLU A 69 -16.22 -4.88 -3.16
N ASN A 70 -16.62 -6.16 -3.14
CA ASN A 70 -15.80 -7.26 -2.61
C ASN A 70 -15.24 -6.99 -1.20
N GLY A 71 -16.03 -6.34 -0.33
CA GLY A 71 -15.62 -6.00 1.03
C GLY A 71 -14.59 -4.87 1.15
N THR A 72 -14.37 -4.12 0.07
CA THR A 72 -13.52 -2.92 0.00
C THR A 72 -14.39 -1.68 -0.25
N LEU A 73 -14.18 -0.61 0.52
CA LEU A 73 -14.76 0.70 0.25
C LEU A 73 -13.90 1.49 -0.75
N TYR A 74 -14.50 2.03 -1.79
CA TYR A 74 -13.87 2.95 -2.73
C TYR A 74 -14.52 4.32 -2.52
N THR A 75 -13.73 5.33 -2.17
CA THR A 75 -14.23 6.65 -1.81
C THR A 75 -13.13 7.70 -1.95
N ASN A 76 -13.46 8.97 -1.92
CA ASN A 76 -12.47 10.00 -1.66
C ASN A 76 -12.50 10.39 -0.18
N PHE A 77 -11.37 10.90 0.32
CA PHE A 77 -11.24 11.33 1.71
C PHE A 77 -12.27 12.41 2.09
N TYR A 78 -12.55 13.34 1.17
CA TYR A 78 -13.45 14.47 1.42
C TYR A 78 -14.93 14.06 1.62
N GLN A 79 -15.35 12.91 1.08
CA GLN A 79 -16.73 12.42 1.16
C GLN A 79 -17.01 11.70 2.48
N THR A 80 -16.06 10.93 3.00
CA THR A 80 -16.29 10.03 4.13
C THR A 80 -15.36 10.24 5.32
N GLY A 81 -14.37 11.12 5.18
CA GLY A 81 -13.30 11.29 6.16
C GLY A 81 -12.37 10.08 6.24
N LEU A 82 -11.49 10.07 7.24
CA LEU A 82 -10.60 8.94 7.52
C LEU A 82 -11.23 7.96 8.50
N LYS A 83 -11.32 6.70 8.07
CA LYS A 83 -11.59 5.57 8.96
C LYS A 83 -10.32 5.17 9.70
N ARG A 84 -10.42 4.98 11.01
CA ARG A 84 -9.31 4.60 11.91
C ARG A 84 -9.22 3.11 12.21
N ASP A 85 -10.04 2.29 11.55
CA ASP A 85 -10.13 0.84 11.82
C ASP A 85 -8.84 0.09 11.42
N TYR A 86 -8.09 0.62 10.46
CA TYR A 86 -6.88 0.00 9.93
C TYR A 86 -5.82 1.05 9.62
N PRO A 87 -4.52 0.68 9.65
CA PRO A 87 -3.47 1.58 9.24
C PRO A 87 -3.61 2.00 7.77
N ILE A 88 -3.21 3.22 7.48
CA ILE A 88 -3.26 3.80 6.13
C ILE A 88 -1.92 3.53 5.43
N LEU A 89 -1.98 2.97 4.23
CA LEU A 89 -0.83 2.86 3.35
C LEU A 89 -0.92 3.93 2.26
N ILE A 90 0.07 4.80 2.21
CA ILE A 90 0.18 5.81 1.15
C ILE A 90 0.88 5.15 -0.04
N SER A 91 0.19 5.06 -1.18
CA SER A 91 0.68 4.40 -2.40
C SER A 91 0.81 5.35 -3.57
N THR A 92 0.88 6.66 -3.32
CA THR A 92 1.23 7.67 -4.32
C THR A 92 2.68 8.08 -4.18
N SER A 93 3.43 8.13 -5.28
CA SER A 93 4.83 8.57 -5.28
C SER A 93 4.99 10.09 -5.33
N TYR A 94 3.99 10.80 -5.86
CA TYR A 94 4.07 12.25 -6.08
C TYR A 94 3.64 13.06 -4.87
N TYR A 95 2.68 12.53 -4.10
CA TYR A 95 2.05 13.24 -2.99
C TYR A 95 2.34 12.57 -1.64
N GLU A 96 3.36 11.70 -1.58
CA GLU A 96 3.66 10.89 -0.39
C GLU A 96 3.95 11.77 0.83
N ASN A 97 4.76 12.81 0.65
CA ASN A 97 5.14 13.74 1.71
C ASN A 97 3.94 14.59 2.16
N GLU A 98 3.21 15.16 1.20
CA GLU A 98 2.03 15.99 1.48
C GLU A 98 0.98 15.22 2.29
N ILE A 99 0.66 13.99 1.89
CA ILE A 99 -0.31 13.15 2.61
C ILE A 99 0.25 12.74 3.97
N SER A 100 1.56 12.47 4.09
CA SER A 100 2.19 12.16 5.37
C SER A 100 2.09 13.32 6.36
N GLU A 101 2.35 14.54 5.90
CA GLU A 101 2.22 15.76 6.69
C GLU A 101 0.76 15.99 7.10
N GLN A 102 -0.18 15.80 6.16
CA GLN A 102 -1.61 15.88 6.44
C GLN A 102 -2.03 14.89 7.53
N LEU A 103 -1.66 13.61 7.41
CA LEU A 103 -1.95 12.58 8.42
C LEU A 103 -1.33 12.92 9.77
N THR A 104 -0.09 13.41 9.77
CA THR A 104 0.61 13.81 11.00
C THR A 104 -0.10 14.97 11.69
N SER A 105 -0.55 15.98 10.94
CA SER A 105 -1.34 17.10 11.48
C SER A 105 -2.69 16.67 12.07
N LEU A 106 -3.25 15.56 11.58
CA LEU A 106 -4.46 14.92 12.10
C LEU A 106 -4.18 13.97 13.29
N GLY A 107 -2.94 13.93 13.77
CA GLY A 107 -2.49 13.16 14.94
C GLY A 107 -2.15 11.70 14.65
N PHE A 108 -2.04 11.29 13.39
CA PHE A 108 -1.58 9.95 13.03
C PHE A 108 -0.05 9.86 13.11
N LYS A 109 0.46 8.70 13.51
CA LYS A 109 1.89 8.44 13.65
C LYS A 109 2.41 7.55 12.52
N LYS A 110 3.48 7.99 11.86
CA LYS A 110 4.19 7.19 10.85
C LYS A 110 4.74 5.91 11.48
N ASN A 111 4.71 4.81 10.74
CA ASN A 111 5.09 3.45 11.17
C ASN A 111 4.21 2.84 12.27
N GLN A 112 3.09 3.49 12.61
CA GLN A 112 2.10 2.98 13.56
C GLN A 112 0.70 3.02 12.94
N ASP A 113 0.22 4.21 12.63
CA ASP A 113 -1.11 4.46 12.08
C ASP A 113 -1.08 4.63 10.56
N PHE A 114 0.05 5.04 10.00
CA PHE A 114 0.24 5.06 8.55
C PHE A 114 1.66 4.65 8.13
N PHE A 115 1.78 4.22 6.88
CA PHE A 115 2.99 3.68 6.29
C PHE A 115 3.14 4.16 4.86
N LEU A 116 4.39 4.25 4.41
CA LEU A 116 4.72 4.60 3.03
C LEU A 116 4.96 3.33 2.24
N PHE A 117 4.28 3.18 1.10
CA PHE A 117 4.50 2.02 0.26
C PHE A 117 5.92 2.01 -0.31
N SER A 118 6.51 3.18 -0.60
CA SER A 118 7.89 3.29 -1.07
C SER A 118 8.91 2.68 -0.10
N GLU A 119 8.73 2.92 1.21
CA GLU A 119 9.61 2.40 2.27
C GLU A 119 9.46 0.90 2.46
N ILE A 120 8.21 0.41 2.47
CA ILE A 120 7.92 -1.02 2.56
C ILE A 120 8.47 -1.75 1.33
N GLU A 121 8.25 -1.19 0.14
CA GLU A 121 8.73 -1.75 -1.11
C GLU A 121 10.26 -1.90 -1.07
N LYS A 122 10.98 -0.85 -0.68
CA LYS A 122 12.44 -0.90 -0.53
C LYS A 122 12.90 -1.94 0.49
N ALA A 123 12.25 -2.01 1.65
CA ALA A 123 12.62 -2.96 2.71
C ALA A 123 12.36 -4.42 2.30
N VAL A 124 11.26 -4.70 1.59
CA VAL A 124 10.98 -6.05 1.07
C VAL A 124 12.00 -6.44 0.00
N LEU A 125 12.43 -5.52 -0.87
CA LEU A 125 13.50 -5.81 -1.84
C LEU A 125 14.78 -6.22 -1.14
N ASN A 126 15.22 -5.46 -0.14
CA ASN A 126 16.44 -5.76 0.59
C ASN A 126 16.35 -7.15 1.22
N GLU A 127 15.28 -7.44 1.94
CA GLU A 127 15.04 -8.77 2.54
C GLU A 127 14.96 -9.91 1.49
N TYR A 128 14.46 -9.61 0.28
CA TYR A 128 14.39 -10.62 -0.78
C TYR A 128 15.76 -10.93 -1.39
N PHE A 129 16.66 -9.94 -1.48
CA PHE A 129 17.98 -10.09 -2.08
C PHE A 129 19.09 -10.37 -1.09
N ASP A 130 18.89 -10.10 0.19
CA ASP A 130 19.79 -10.56 1.23
C ASP A 130 19.81 -12.11 1.18
N GLU A 131 21.02 -12.62 0.94
CA GLU A 131 21.37 -14.02 1.10
C GLU A 131 21.75 -14.20 2.57
N ASP A 132 20.97 -14.99 3.32
CA ASP A 132 21.46 -15.55 4.59
C ASP A 132 22.62 -16.51 4.33
#